data_AF-A0A0B0CY38-F1
#
_entry.id   AF-A0A0B0CY38-F1
#
_cell.length_a   1.000
_cell.length_b   1.000
_cell.length_c   1.000
_cell.angle_alpha   90.00
_cell.angle_beta   90.00
_cell.angle_gamma   90.00
#
_symmetry.space_group_name_H-M   'P 1'
#
loop_
_entity.id
_entity.type
_entity.pdbx_description
1 polymer ?
#
loop_
_entity_poly.entity_id
_entity_poly.type
_entity_poly.pdbx_seq_one_letter_code
_entity_poly.pdbx_strand_id
1 'polypeptide(L)' 'YSGDLLEESEEGELEWVPVDQVLEKPMAEGDRHIFKHILNSNEQVYGTFVYTTDFKLIDQDMDPSRPD' A
#
# COMPACT_ATOMS: atom_id res chain seq x y z
N TYR A 1 23.72 7.35 -9.18
CA TYR A 1 23.74 5.91 -9.50
C TYR A 1 22.45 5.58 -10.25
N SER A 2 22.48 4.57 -11.13
CA SER A 2 21.33 4.03 -11.87
C SER A 2 21.44 2.51 -11.92
N GLY A 3 20.33 1.83 -12.21
CA GLY A 3 20.25 0.38 -12.36
C GLY A 3 19.05 -0.03 -13.20
N ASP A 4 18.97 -1.31 -13.53
CA ASP A 4 17.92 -1.90 -14.35
C ASP A 4 16.94 -2.69 -13.48
N LEU A 5 15.66 -2.69 -13.86
CA LEU A 5 14.64 -3.48 -13.18
C LEU A 5 14.90 -4.97 -13.42
N LEU A 6 14.95 -5.76 -12.34
CA LEU A 6 14.94 -7.22 -12.45
C LEU A 6 13.54 -7.67 -12.87
N GLU A 7 13.43 -8.67 -13.74
CA GLU A 7 12.13 -9.24 -14.12
C GLU A 7 11.50 -10.03 -12.96
N GLU A 8 12.31 -10.67 -12.11
CA GLU A 8 11.88 -11.51 -10.99
C GLU A 8 12.85 -11.36 -9.80
N SER A 9 12.31 -11.36 -8.58
CA SER A 9 13.04 -11.47 -7.29
C SER A 9 12.68 -12.76 -6.57
N GLU A 10 13.28 -13.02 -5.40
CA GLU A 10 12.94 -14.21 -4.59
C GLU A 10 11.48 -14.20 -4.10
N GLU A 11 10.84 -13.02 -4.08
CA GLU A 11 9.47 -12.81 -3.66
C GLU A 11 8.45 -12.83 -4.83
N GLY A 12 8.92 -12.72 -6.09
CA GLY A 12 8.07 -12.82 -7.28
C GLY A 12 8.42 -11.87 -8.43
N GLU A 13 7.48 -11.71 -9.36
CA GLU A 13 7.64 -10.88 -10.56
C GLU A 13 7.55 -9.38 -10.25
N LEU A 14 8.41 -8.58 -10.87
CA LEU A 14 8.40 -7.12 -10.76
C LEU A 14 7.85 -6.49 -12.03
N GLU A 15 6.91 -5.55 -11.88
CA GLU A 15 6.30 -4.84 -13.01
C GLU A 15 6.14 -3.34 -12.72
N TRP A 16 6.23 -2.53 -13.77
CA TRP A 16 5.78 -1.14 -13.74
C TRP A 16 4.27 -1.10 -13.95
N VAL A 17 3.54 -0.61 -12.95
CA VAL A 17 2.09 -0.47 -13.00
C VAL A 17 1.70 1.00 -13.24
N PRO A 18 0.83 1.31 -14.22
CA PRO A 18 0.28 2.65 -14.37
C PRO A 18 -0.43 3.11 -13.09
N VAL A 19 -0.19 4.35 -12.67
CA VAL A 19 -0.67 4.88 -11.38
C VAL A 19 -2.19 4.78 -11.23
N ASP A 20 -2.93 4.99 -12.31
CA ASP A 20 -4.39 4.89 -12.37
C ASP A 20 -4.92 3.45 -12.25
N GLN A 21 -4.06 2.43 -12.43
CA GLN A 21 -4.39 1.01 -12.33
C GLN A 21 -3.91 0.36 -11.04
N VAL A 22 -3.08 1.05 -10.24
CA VAL A 22 -2.48 0.49 -9.01
C VAL A 22 -3.55 -0.08 -8.07
N LEU A 23 -4.67 0.64 -7.87
CA LEU A 23 -5.73 0.23 -6.96
C LEU A 23 -6.56 -0.96 -7.46
N GLU A 24 -6.40 -1.38 -8.71
CA GLU A 24 -7.06 -2.55 -9.30
C GLU A 24 -6.27 -3.84 -9.07
N LYS A 25 -4.98 -3.73 -8.74
CA LYS A 25 -4.14 -4.89 -8.45
C LYS A 25 -4.62 -5.63 -7.19
N PRO A 26 -4.42 -6.96 -7.13
CA PRO A 26 -4.67 -7.72 -5.91
C PRO A 26 -3.68 -7.28 -4.83
N MET A 27 -4.20 -6.88 -3.68
CA MET A 27 -3.44 -6.44 -2.52
C MET A 27 -4.28 -6.61 -1.26
N ALA A 28 -3.66 -6.51 -0.07
CA ALA A 28 -4.44 -6.48 1.16
C ALA A 28 -5.29 -5.20 1.21
N GLU A 29 -6.46 -5.26 1.84
CA GLU A 29 -7.40 -4.13 1.85
C GLU A 29 -6.80 -2.85 2.47
N GLY A 30 -5.98 -2.98 3.50
CA GLY A 30 -5.25 -1.85 4.10
C GLY A 30 -4.25 -1.19 3.14
N ASP A 31 -3.61 -1.95 2.25
CA ASP A 31 -2.71 -1.40 1.24
C ASP A 31 -3.47 -0.46 0.30
N ARG A 32 -4.73 -0.78 -0.05
CA ARG A 32 -5.57 0.11 -0.86
C ARG A 32 -5.76 1.47 -0.19
N HIS A 33 -5.92 1.50 1.13
CA HIS A 33 -6.05 2.73 1.89
C HIS A 33 -4.75 3.55 1.89
N ILE A 34 -3.61 2.87 2.06
CA ILE A 34 -2.27 3.49 1.99
C ILE A 34 -2.02 4.08 0.60
N PHE A 35 -2.23 3.30 -0.47
CA PHE A 35 -2.05 3.75 -1.85
C PHE A 35 -2.96 4.93 -2.20
N LYS A 36 -4.23 4.89 -1.78
CA LYS A 36 -5.16 6.03 -1.96
C LYS A 36 -4.62 7.31 -1.32
N HIS A 37 -4.04 7.22 -0.13
CA HIS A 37 -3.47 8.39 0.54
C HIS A 37 -2.25 8.93 -0.20
N ILE A 38 -1.24 8.10 -0.44
CA ILE A 38 0.04 8.55 -1.03
C ILE A 38 -0.11 9.08 -2.46
N LEU A 39 -1.11 8.60 -3.21
CA LEU A 39 -1.37 9.05 -4.57
C LEU A 39 -2.14 10.38 -4.61
N ASN A 40 -2.81 10.78 -3.53
CA ASN A 40 -3.69 11.96 -3.49
C ASN A 40 -3.26 13.02 -2.46
N SER A 41 -2.26 12.74 -1.62
CA SER A 41 -1.81 13.64 -0.55
C SER A 41 -0.30 13.52 -0.33
N ASN A 42 0.33 14.65 0.02
CA ASN A 42 1.72 14.70 0.49
C ASN A 42 1.82 14.75 2.03
N GLU A 43 0.68 14.77 2.72
CA GLU A 43 0.65 14.81 4.19
C GLU A 43 1.02 13.45 4.77
N GLN A 44 1.54 13.45 6.00
CA GLN A 44 1.79 12.20 6.71
C GLN A 44 0.47 11.61 7.22
N VAL A 45 0.38 10.27 7.24
CA VAL A 45 -0.74 9.55 7.86
C VAL A 45 -0.20 8.46 8.76
N TYR A 46 -0.86 8.29 9.91
CA TYR A 46 -0.63 7.17 10.82
C TYR A 46 -1.86 6.28 10.78
N GLY A 47 -1.65 4.96 10.78
CA GLY A 47 -2.79 4.05 10.77
C GLY A 47 -2.49 2.70 11.40
N THR A 48 -3.55 2.08 11.91
CA THR A 48 -3.54 0.72 12.44
C THR A 48 -4.60 -0.08 11.70
N PHE A 49 -4.23 -1.26 11.21
CA PHE A 49 -5.13 -2.20 10.55
C PHE A 49 -5.17 -3.50 11.35
N VAL A 50 -6.36 -3.97 11.70
CA VAL A 50 -6.56 -5.21 12.45
C VAL A 50 -7.10 -6.26 11.50
N TYR A 51 -6.38 -7.38 11.40
CA TYR A 51 -6.72 -8.48 10.50
C TYR A 51 -7.03 -9.76 11.26
N THR A 52 -7.82 -10.62 10.63
CA THR A 52 -7.84 -12.05 10.95
C THR A 52 -6.54 -12.74 10.48
N THR A 53 -6.31 -13.99 10.92
CA THR A 53 -5.16 -14.78 10.43
C THR A 53 -5.26 -15.17 8.96
N ASP A 54 -6.45 -15.06 8.35
CA ASP A 54 -6.68 -15.21 6.91
C ASP A 54 -6.70 -13.88 6.16
N PHE A 55 -6.08 -12.83 6.72
CA PHE A 55 -5.89 -11.51 6.09
C PHE A 55 -7.20 -10.79 5.69
N LYS A 56 -8.30 -11.05 6.40
CA LYS A 56 -9.51 -10.25 6.28
C LYS A 56 -9.44 -9.05 7.21
N LEU A 57 -9.61 -7.85 6.67
CA LEU A 57 -9.61 -6.62 7.45
C LEU A 57 -10.85 -6.59 8.34
N ILE A 58 -10.64 -6.46 9.65
CA ILE A 58 -11.69 -6.38 10.67
C ILE A 58 -11.95 -4.93 11.05
N ASP A 59 -10.87 -4.16 11.23
CA ASP A 59 -10.93 -2.77 11.70
C ASP A 59 -9.77 -1.95 11.14
N GLN A 60 -10.00 -0.64 11.03
CA GLN A 60 -8.98 0.32 10.62
C GLN A 60 -9.15 1.66 11.33
N ASP A 61 -8.03 2.22 11.77
CA ASP A 61 -7.91 3.60 12.26
C ASP A 61 -6.87 4.31 11.41
N MET A 62 -7.21 5.45 10.82
CA MET A 62 -6.32 6.27 10.00
C MET A 62 -6.45 7.74 10.40
N ASP A 63 -5.38 8.29 10.97
CA ASP A 63 -5.33 9.65 11.49
C ASP A 63 -4.24 10.45 10.75
N PRO A 64 -4.62 11.49 9.99
CA PRO A 64 -3.69 12.38 9.30
C PRO A 64 -2.96 13.36 10.25
N SER A 65 -3.13 13.25 11.58
CA SER A 65 -2.69 14.25 12.55
C SER A 65 -2.09 13.72 13.86
N ARG A 66 -1.43 12.55 13.88
CA ARG A 66 -0.92 11.97 15.15
C ARG A 66 0.48 12.46 15.59
N PRO A 67 0.55 13.58 16.34
CA PRO A 67 1.33 13.70 17.58
C PRO A 67 0.39 14.11 18.74
N ASP A 68 0.31 13.49 19.92
CA ASP A 68 1.12 12.47 20.64
C ASP A 68 0.38 11.13 20.82
#